data_AF-A0A3C0XJ49-F1
#
_entry.id   AF-A0A3C0XJ49-F1
#
_cell.length_a   1.000
_cell.length_b   1.000
_cell.length_c   1.000
_cell.angle_alpha   90.00
_cell.angle_beta   90.00
_cell.angle_gamma   90.00
#
_symmetry.space_group_name_H-M   'P 1'
#
loop_
_entity.id
_entity.type
_entity.pdbx_description
1 polymer ?
#
loop_
_entity_poly.entity_id
_entity_poly.type
_entity_poly.pdbx_seq_one_letter_code
_entity_poly.pdbx_strand_id
1 'polypeptide(L)'
;MGWRYGRYVVEHPLPLSASSWPAVGSTVHAGDPLASGALLGSPVRVDGARKLGLDPDDVDRVTRVRVGSDVRRGTVLARTGRRFVRAVTAPVDGRLVHRSHEGAFYVAPITGTWTVHASMDGTVVRSDDAAVTVEGSAWGLGGVAAYGPDAFGELALGVDAPTDELAPGRVDVRMQGKIIVGGARIAAEAITRAHACGVAGLVAGAAPAGGLRVVFGDEVTASGGPTVEDRPTVLCLLGFGSGPLPTEVYLPFVVFNGRRAAIHVASARLFVFAPAALLDTSLDAPALVLAGDFGGVRPLAGATSPTGVTRFASDAFCEGLATKDGVVPVPNVLPYDAPR
;
A
#
# COMPACT_ATOMS: atom_id res chain seq x y z
N MET A 1 -7.20 19.39 -1.69
CA MET A 1 -5.91 18.67 -1.52
C MET A 1 -5.00 19.58 -0.69
N GLY A 2 -4.20 19.08 0.24
CA GLY A 2 -3.39 19.97 1.08
C GLY A 2 -2.45 19.21 2.00
N TRP A 3 -1.53 19.95 2.61
CA TRP A 3 -0.56 19.44 3.56
C TRP A 3 -1.05 19.68 4.99
N ARG A 4 -1.20 18.63 5.80
CA ARG A 4 -1.61 18.76 7.21
C ARG A 4 -0.53 18.20 8.11
N TYR A 5 -0.09 18.97 9.10
CA TYR A 5 0.69 18.42 10.20
C TYR A 5 -0.29 17.83 11.21
N GLY A 6 -0.03 16.60 11.65
CA GLY A 6 -0.91 15.96 12.61
C GLY A 6 -0.36 14.65 13.12
N ARG A 7 -1.08 14.11 14.09
CA ARG A 7 -0.89 12.75 14.57
C ARG A 7 -1.68 11.81 13.67
N TYR A 8 -1.00 10.79 13.16
CA TYR A 8 -1.58 9.75 12.32
C TYR A 8 -1.45 8.40 13.01
N VAL A 9 -2.41 7.53 12.72
CA VAL A 9 -2.44 6.14 13.15
C VAL A 9 -2.45 5.29 11.88
N VAL A 10 -1.45 4.43 11.74
CA VAL A 10 -1.32 3.51 10.60
C VAL A 10 -1.33 2.08 11.13
N GLU A 11 -2.31 1.31 10.67
CA GLU A 11 -2.40 -0.13 10.95
C GLU A 11 -1.71 -0.91 9.84
N HIS A 12 -0.91 -1.89 10.24
CA HIS A 12 -0.20 -2.79 9.35
C HIS A 12 -0.74 -4.21 9.59
N PRO A 13 -1.67 -4.69 8.76
CA PRO A 13 -2.20 -6.03 8.87
C PRO A 13 -1.09 -7.08 8.70
N LEU A 14 -1.08 -8.09 9.57
CA LEU A 14 -0.11 -9.16 9.51
C LEU A 14 -0.69 -10.37 8.78
N PRO A 15 0.03 -10.92 7.78
CA PRO A 15 -0.29 -12.25 7.27
C PRO A 15 -0.23 -13.29 8.39
N LEU A 16 -0.93 -14.41 8.17
CA LEU A 16 -0.85 -15.55 9.07
C LEU A 16 0.61 -16.00 9.24
N SER A 17 0.91 -16.55 10.41
CA SER A 17 2.22 -17.13 10.75
C SER A 17 3.35 -16.14 11.06
N ALA A 18 3.00 -14.92 11.49
CA ALA A 18 3.94 -13.96 12.05
C ALA A 18 4.76 -14.60 13.20
N SER A 19 6.07 -14.45 13.14
CA SER A 19 7.01 -15.06 14.11
C SER A 19 7.62 -14.07 15.10
N SER A 20 7.49 -12.77 14.83
CA SER A 20 8.04 -11.71 15.67
C SER A 20 7.28 -10.40 15.45
N TRP A 21 7.10 -9.63 16.51
CA TRP A 21 6.59 -8.26 16.45
C TRP A 21 7.18 -7.41 17.58
N PRO A 22 7.30 -6.08 17.41
CA PRO A 22 7.79 -5.18 18.43
C PRO A 22 6.84 -5.13 19.63
N ALA A 23 7.37 -4.81 20.81
CA ALA A 23 6.53 -4.56 21.97
C ALA A 23 5.74 -3.25 21.82
N VAL A 24 4.53 -3.20 22.36
CA VAL A 24 3.80 -1.93 22.53
C VAL A 24 4.67 -0.93 23.31
N GLY A 25 4.75 0.30 22.83
CA GLY A 25 5.63 1.35 23.35
C GLY A 25 7.00 1.44 22.64
N SER A 26 7.33 0.51 21.75
CA SER A 26 8.58 0.58 20.96
C SER A 26 8.53 1.74 19.97
N THR A 27 9.64 2.47 19.87
CA THR A 27 9.83 3.48 18.81
C THR A 27 10.30 2.80 17.53
N VAL A 28 9.74 3.19 16.40
CA VAL A 28 10.06 2.66 15.07
C VAL A 28 10.18 3.80 14.06
N HIS A 29 11.00 3.60 13.04
CA HIS A 29 11.12 4.48 11.90
C HIS A 29 10.46 3.85 10.66
N ALA A 30 9.95 4.69 9.77
CA ALA A 30 9.45 4.23 8.48
C ALA A 30 10.56 3.46 7.72
N GLY A 31 10.24 2.24 7.31
CA GLY A 31 11.14 1.26 6.73
C GLY A 31 11.63 0.18 7.71
N ASP A 32 11.49 0.37 9.03
CA ASP A 32 11.88 -0.65 10.01
C ASP A 32 10.98 -1.89 9.88
N PRO A 33 11.53 -3.11 10.01
CA PRO A 33 10.72 -4.33 10.00
C PRO A 33 9.87 -4.39 11.27
N LEU A 34 8.54 -4.43 11.11
CA LEU A 34 7.58 -4.62 12.19
C LEU A 34 7.35 -6.11 12.45
N ALA A 35 7.21 -6.90 11.41
CA ALA A 35 6.98 -8.33 11.56
C ALA A 35 7.52 -9.08 10.36
N SER A 36 7.84 -10.34 10.57
CA SER A 36 8.17 -11.27 9.50
C SER A 36 7.57 -12.63 9.78
N GLY A 37 7.40 -13.42 8.73
CA GLY A 37 6.85 -14.76 8.82
C GLY A 37 7.11 -15.58 7.56
N ALA A 38 6.62 -16.82 7.59
CA ALA A 38 6.71 -17.72 6.46
C ALA A 38 5.56 -17.44 5.47
N LEU A 39 5.87 -17.38 4.18
CA LEU A 39 4.86 -17.45 3.14
C LEU A 39 4.52 -18.93 2.93
N LEU A 40 3.24 -19.26 3.11
CA LEU A 40 2.76 -20.63 3.06
C LEU A 40 2.06 -20.90 1.72
N GLY A 41 2.45 -21.98 1.05
CA GLY A 41 1.79 -22.47 -0.15
C GLY A 41 0.55 -23.31 0.16
N SER A 42 -0.06 -23.88 -0.88
CA SER A 42 -1.29 -24.68 -0.74
C SER A 42 -1.08 -25.88 0.20
N PRO A 43 -1.90 -26.03 1.27
CA PRO A 43 -1.75 -27.13 2.22
C PRO A 43 -1.99 -28.51 1.61
N VAL A 44 -1.12 -29.46 1.95
CA VAL A 44 -1.27 -30.88 1.60
C VAL A 44 -1.97 -31.61 2.76
N ARG A 45 -3.12 -32.22 2.46
CA ARG A 45 -3.90 -33.01 3.42
C ARG A 45 -3.31 -34.41 3.61
N VAL A 46 -3.22 -34.88 4.85
CA VAL A 46 -2.82 -36.23 5.21
C VAL A 46 -3.85 -36.83 6.17
N ASP A 47 -4.49 -37.92 5.74
CA ASP A 47 -5.46 -38.66 6.56
C ASP A 47 -4.80 -39.24 7.83
N GLY A 48 -4.95 -38.58 8.97
CA GLY A 48 -4.34 -39.00 10.23
C GLY A 48 -5.08 -40.16 10.88
N ALA A 49 -6.36 -39.95 11.23
CA ALA A 49 -7.23 -40.95 11.88
C ALA A 49 -7.22 -42.30 11.15
N ARG A 50 -7.46 -42.27 9.83
CA ARG A 50 -7.48 -43.47 8.97
C ARG A 50 -6.13 -44.21 8.98
N LYS A 51 -5.01 -43.51 8.83
CA LYS A 51 -3.67 -44.14 8.79
C LYS A 51 -3.23 -44.68 10.16
N LEU A 52 -3.67 -44.05 11.25
CA LEU A 52 -3.42 -44.53 12.61
C LEU A 52 -4.39 -45.65 13.00
N GLY A 53 -5.54 -45.73 12.35
CA GLY A 53 -6.65 -46.61 12.71
C GLY A 53 -7.24 -46.23 14.08
N LEU A 54 -7.43 -44.93 14.29
CA LEU A 54 -8.01 -44.35 15.50
C LEU A 54 -9.30 -43.62 15.14
N ASP A 55 -10.16 -43.44 16.13
CA ASP A 55 -11.24 -42.46 16.04
C ASP A 55 -10.63 -41.04 15.88
N PRO A 56 -11.24 -40.15 15.08
CA PRO A 56 -10.78 -38.76 14.95
C PRO A 56 -10.49 -38.04 16.28
N ASP A 57 -11.29 -38.29 17.32
CA ASP A 57 -11.13 -37.65 18.63
C ASP A 57 -9.89 -38.14 19.39
N ASP A 58 -9.40 -39.34 19.08
CA ASP A 58 -8.21 -39.94 19.70
C ASP A 58 -6.89 -39.53 19.03
N VAL A 59 -6.94 -38.91 17.84
CA VAL A 59 -5.72 -38.53 17.10
C VAL A 59 -4.87 -37.52 17.86
N ASP A 60 -5.49 -36.61 18.60
CA ASP A 60 -4.78 -35.55 19.34
C ASP A 60 -3.83 -36.15 20.40
N ARG A 61 -4.29 -37.19 21.10
CA ARG A 61 -3.54 -37.88 22.18
C ARG A 61 -2.25 -38.52 21.70
N VAL A 62 -2.17 -38.86 20.41
CA VAL A 62 -1.01 -39.52 19.80
C VAL A 62 -0.21 -38.59 18.88
N THR A 63 -0.63 -37.33 18.76
CA THR A 63 0.05 -36.30 17.99
C THR A 63 1.33 -35.88 18.70
N ARG A 64 2.40 -35.67 17.93
CA ARG A 64 3.76 -35.36 18.39
C ARG A 64 4.20 -33.94 18.03
N VAL A 65 3.50 -33.32 17.08
CA VAL A 65 3.81 -31.99 16.57
C VAL A 65 2.61 -31.08 16.80
N ARG A 66 2.82 -29.89 17.35
CA ARG A 66 1.74 -28.91 17.56
C ARG A 66 1.44 -28.18 16.25
N VAL A 67 0.18 -27.82 16.04
CA VAL A 67 -0.19 -26.86 14.99
C VAL A 67 0.62 -25.58 15.16
N GLY A 68 1.13 -25.03 14.06
CA GLY A 68 2.08 -23.92 14.02
C GLY A 68 3.55 -24.32 13.93
N SER A 69 3.89 -25.60 14.16
CA SER A 69 5.30 -26.05 14.12
C SER A 69 5.79 -26.32 12.70
N ASP A 70 7.06 -25.99 12.44
CA ASP A 70 7.77 -26.38 11.23
C ASP A 70 8.17 -27.86 11.28
N VAL A 71 8.02 -28.53 10.13
CA VAL A 71 8.27 -29.96 9.94
C VAL A 71 9.05 -30.18 8.65
N ARG A 72 9.87 -31.23 8.63
CA ARG A 72 10.49 -31.72 7.40
C ARG A 72 9.70 -32.89 6.87
N ARG A 73 9.81 -33.17 5.58
CA ARG A 73 9.29 -34.39 4.96
C ARG A 73 9.78 -35.60 5.75
N GLY A 74 8.85 -36.47 6.13
CA GLY A 74 9.14 -37.63 6.95
C GLY A 74 9.09 -37.39 8.47
N THR A 75 9.00 -36.14 8.96
CA THR A 75 8.77 -35.86 10.39
C THR A 75 7.50 -36.56 10.86
N VAL A 76 7.59 -37.32 11.95
CA VAL A 76 6.45 -38.04 12.53
C VAL A 76 5.50 -37.05 13.19
N LEU A 77 4.34 -36.82 12.56
CA LEU A 77 3.28 -35.94 13.06
C LEU A 77 2.51 -36.61 14.20
N ALA A 78 2.24 -37.90 14.08
CA ALA A 78 1.52 -38.69 15.08
C ALA A 78 1.94 -40.16 15.03
N ARG A 79 1.89 -40.84 16.17
CA ARG A 79 2.29 -42.25 16.27
C ARG A 79 1.55 -43.01 17.36
N THR A 80 1.01 -44.17 17.00
CA THR A 80 0.32 -45.11 17.92
C THR A 80 0.88 -46.53 17.83
N GLY A 81 0.57 -47.37 18.83
CA GLY A 81 0.94 -48.79 18.90
C GLY A 81 2.30 -49.06 19.57
N ARG A 82 2.40 -50.21 20.28
CA ARG A 82 3.64 -50.71 20.91
C ARG A 82 4.30 -51.83 20.08
N ARG A 83 3.52 -52.81 19.62
CA ARG A 83 4.01 -53.99 18.86
C ARG A 83 3.85 -53.84 17.34
N PHE A 84 2.85 -53.07 16.89
CA PHE A 84 2.64 -52.69 15.50
C PHE A 84 2.49 -51.18 15.41
N VAL A 85 3.61 -50.49 15.21
CA VAL A 85 3.65 -49.02 15.19
C VAL A 85 3.00 -48.52 13.90
N ARG A 86 2.00 -47.66 14.05
CA ARG A 86 1.46 -46.86 12.95
C ARG A 86 1.89 -45.42 13.14
N ALA A 87 2.37 -44.80 12.07
CA ALA A 87 2.85 -43.43 12.10
C ALA A 87 2.29 -42.66 10.90
N VAL A 88 2.02 -41.38 11.13
CA VAL A 88 1.68 -40.42 10.09
C VAL A 88 2.82 -39.44 10.03
N THR A 89 3.40 -39.27 8.85
CA THR A 89 4.55 -38.38 8.62
C THR A 89 4.17 -37.21 7.73
N ALA A 90 4.90 -36.10 7.88
CA ALA A 90 4.76 -34.95 7.01
C ALA A 90 5.09 -35.33 5.55
N PRO A 91 4.24 -34.96 4.58
CA PRO A 91 4.42 -35.34 3.17
C PRO A 91 5.44 -34.44 2.46
N VAL A 92 5.64 -33.23 2.97
CA VAL A 92 6.49 -32.16 2.43
C VAL A 92 7.22 -31.46 3.58
N ASP A 93 8.28 -30.74 3.25
CA ASP A 93 8.85 -29.73 4.14
C ASP A 93 7.86 -28.57 4.24
N GLY A 94 7.60 -28.07 5.45
CA GLY A 94 6.60 -27.02 5.64
C GLY A 94 6.18 -26.81 7.09
N ARG A 95 5.00 -26.23 7.29
CA ARG A 95 4.39 -25.98 8.60
C ARG A 95 3.10 -26.79 8.76
N LEU A 96 2.90 -27.39 9.93
CA LEU A 96 1.61 -27.99 10.27
C LEU A 96 0.60 -26.86 10.57
N VAL A 97 -0.26 -26.53 9.61
CA VAL A 97 -1.14 -25.34 9.69
C VAL A 97 -2.47 -25.60 10.36
N HIS A 98 -2.97 -26.84 10.26
CA HIS A 98 -4.27 -27.19 10.79
C HIS A 98 -4.38 -28.68 11.03
N ARG A 99 -5.26 -29.04 11.97
CA ARG A 99 -5.77 -30.40 12.16
C ARG A 99 -7.29 -30.32 12.13
N SER A 100 -7.93 -31.06 11.22
CA SER A 100 -9.40 -31.06 11.15
C SER A 100 -10.01 -31.89 12.27
N HIS A 101 -11.30 -31.67 12.49
CA HIS A 101 -12.13 -32.50 13.37
C HIS A 101 -12.13 -33.99 12.95
N GLU A 102 -11.98 -34.29 11.66
CA GLU A 102 -11.84 -35.66 11.11
C GLU A 102 -10.48 -36.32 11.45
N GLY A 103 -9.59 -35.63 12.15
CA GLY A 103 -8.26 -36.12 12.48
C GLY A 103 -7.30 -36.14 11.29
N ALA A 104 -7.53 -35.30 10.26
CA ALA A 104 -6.58 -35.09 9.18
C ALA A 104 -5.59 -33.96 9.51
N PHE A 105 -4.34 -34.12 9.08
CA PHE A 105 -3.29 -33.10 9.22
C PHE A 105 -3.15 -32.32 7.91
N TYR A 106 -2.97 -31.01 8.00
CA TYR A 106 -2.72 -30.14 6.85
C TYR A 106 -1.32 -29.54 7.00
N VAL A 107 -0.42 -29.89 6.09
CA VAL A 107 0.96 -29.37 6.07
C VAL A 107 1.12 -28.46 4.86
N ALA A 108 1.38 -27.18 5.10
CA ALA A 108 1.60 -26.19 4.05
C ALA A 108 3.10 -26.04 3.78
N PRO A 109 3.56 -26.15 2.52
CA PRO A 109 4.96 -25.87 2.20
C PRO A 109 5.30 -24.41 2.47
N ILE A 110 6.51 -24.13 2.94
CA ILE A 110 7.03 -22.77 3.06
C ILE A 110 7.60 -22.38 1.70
N THR A 111 6.98 -21.41 1.03
CA THR A 111 7.34 -20.97 -0.33
C THR A 111 8.19 -19.71 -0.34
N GLY A 112 8.32 -19.03 0.79
CA GLY A 112 9.11 -17.82 0.95
C GLY A 112 8.98 -17.24 2.35
N THR A 113 9.34 -15.97 2.49
CA THR A 113 9.18 -15.17 3.71
C THR A 113 8.53 -13.86 3.34
N TRP A 114 7.73 -13.32 4.25
CA TRP A 114 7.20 -11.96 4.13
C TRP A 114 7.75 -11.11 5.27
N THR A 115 7.87 -9.81 5.01
CA THR A 115 8.22 -8.79 6.00
C THR A 115 7.28 -7.61 5.86
N VAL A 116 6.63 -7.23 6.96
CA VAL A 116 5.85 -6.00 7.06
C VAL A 116 6.77 -4.92 7.63
N HIS A 117 6.87 -3.79 6.93
CA HIS A 117 7.65 -2.64 7.35
C HIS A 117 6.75 -1.55 7.92
N ALA A 118 7.29 -0.72 8.80
CA ALA A 118 6.59 0.46 9.28
C ALA A 118 6.46 1.49 8.16
N SER A 119 5.27 2.03 7.97
CA SER A 119 4.97 3.04 6.94
C SER A 119 5.02 4.46 7.50
N MET A 120 5.40 4.61 8.78
CA MET A 120 5.60 5.90 9.44
C MET A 120 6.60 5.83 10.60
N ASP A 121 7.28 6.95 10.89
CA ASP A 121 7.99 7.14 12.14
C ASP A 121 6.99 7.32 13.30
N GLY A 122 7.21 6.63 14.42
CA GLY A 122 6.32 6.72 15.56
C GLY A 122 6.55 5.68 16.65
N THR A 123 5.50 5.44 17.43
CA THR A 123 5.46 4.48 18.53
C THR A 123 4.41 3.42 18.25
N VAL A 124 4.75 2.16 18.54
CA VAL A 124 3.82 1.04 18.45
C VAL A 124 2.75 1.15 19.54
N VAL A 125 1.49 1.33 19.15
CA VAL A 125 0.35 1.47 20.08
C VAL A 125 -0.49 0.19 20.20
N ARG A 126 -0.34 -0.72 19.23
CA ARG A 126 -0.96 -2.06 19.23
C ARG A 126 -0.01 -3.03 18.54
N SER A 127 0.13 -4.22 19.10
CA SER A 127 0.90 -5.31 18.50
C SER A 127 0.31 -6.64 18.91
N ASP A 128 -0.35 -7.31 17.97
CA ASP A 128 -0.93 -8.64 18.14
C ASP A 128 -0.82 -9.47 16.85
N ASP A 129 -1.33 -10.70 16.87
CA ASP A 129 -1.24 -11.65 15.76
C ASP A 129 -1.92 -11.16 14.48
N ALA A 130 -2.82 -10.18 14.56
CA ALA A 130 -3.58 -9.67 13.42
C ALA A 130 -2.98 -8.40 12.83
N ALA A 131 -2.43 -7.51 13.66
CA ALA A 131 -1.87 -6.24 13.18
C ALA A 131 -0.85 -5.62 14.13
N VAL A 132 0.01 -4.78 13.55
CA VAL A 132 0.82 -3.80 14.29
C VAL A 132 0.35 -2.39 13.93
N THR A 133 -0.01 -1.59 14.93
CA THR A 133 -0.44 -0.20 14.73
C THR A 133 0.65 0.75 15.24
N VAL A 134 1.06 1.68 14.38
CA VAL A 134 2.03 2.73 14.70
C VAL A 134 1.29 4.06 14.76
N GLU A 135 1.56 4.84 15.81
CA GLU A 135 1.09 6.21 15.95
C GLU A 135 2.29 7.16 15.94
N GLY A 136 2.21 8.23 15.15
CA GLY A 136 3.29 9.21 15.05
C GLY A 136 2.83 10.53 14.45
N SER A 137 3.72 11.53 14.48
CA SER A 137 3.43 12.86 13.93
C SER A 137 4.20 13.08 12.63
N ALA A 138 3.52 13.60 11.61
CA ALA A 138 4.11 13.87 10.31
C ALA A 138 3.35 14.99 9.59
N TRP A 139 3.93 15.47 8.49
CA TRP A 139 3.18 16.18 7.47
C TRP A 139 2.56 15.17 6.52
N GLY A 140 1.23 15.11 6.45
CA GLY A 140 0.49 14.23 5.56
C GLY A 140 -0.03 14.95 4.32
N LEU A 141 0.13 14.32 3.15
CA LEU A 141 -0.48 14.69 1.89
C LEU A 141 -1.25 13.50 1.31
N GLY A 142 -2.56 13.62 1.19
CA GLY A 142 -3.42 12.61 0.56
C GLY A 142 -3.39 12.73 -0.96
N GLY A 143 -3.22 11.59 -1.64
CA GLY A 143 -3.44 11.45 -3.07
C GLY A 143 -4.79 10.80 -3.39
N VAL A 144 -5.00 10.51 -4.67
CA VAL A 144 -6.21 9.83 -5.14
C VAL A 144 -6.05 8.33 -5.32
N ALA A 145 -4.83 7.87 -5.60
CA ALA A 145 -4.52 6.46 -5.83
C ALA A 145 -3.02 6.23 -5.59
N ALA A 146 -2.67 5.03 -5.13
CA ALA A 146 -1.29 4.59 -4.99
C ALA A 146 -1.12 3.17 -5.53
N TYR A 147 0.08 2.86 -6.04
CA TYR A 147 0.41 1.59 -6.69
C TYR A 147 1.79 1.10 -6.23
N GLY A 148 1.97 -0.22 -6.11
CA GLY A 148 3.19 -0.85 -5.58
C GLY A 148 3.14 -1.13 -4.07
N PRO A 149 4.25 -1.60 -3.47
CA PRO A 149 4.36 -1.75 -2.01
C PRO A 149 4.44 -0.38 -1.33
N ASP A 150 4.46 -0.33 0.01
CA ASP A 150 4.81 0.92 0.69
C ASP A 150 6.26 1.32 0.38
N ALA A 151 6.47 2.63 0.20
CA ALA A 151 7.79 3.20 -0.04
C ALA A 151 8.25 4.05 1.12
N PHE A 152 9.57 4.07 1.33
CA PHE A 152 10.23 4.93 2.29
C PHE A 152 11.57 5.37 1.71
N GLY A 153 11.95 6.61 1.98
CA GLY A 153 13.17 7.19 1.41
C GLY A 153 13.27 8.69 1.66
N GLU A 154 14.34 9.28 1.13
CA GLU A 154 14.48 10.74 1.10
C GLU A 154 13.65 11.31 -0.06
N LEU A 155 12.92 12.40 0.18
CA LEU A 155 12.27 13.17 -0.88
C LEU A 155 13.32 13.88 -1.73
N ALA A 156 13.19 13.76 -3.05
CA ALA A 156 13.96 14.55 -4.00
C ALA A 156 13.04 15.12 -5.09
N LEU A 157 13.30 16.37 -5.47
CA LEU A 157 12.63 16.99 -6.61
C LEU A 157 13.15 16.35 -7.91
N GLY A 158 12.25 15.76 -8.68
CA GLY A 158 12.53 15.28 -10.03
C GLY A 158 12.25 16.32 -11.12
N VAL A 159 11.50 17.36 -10.79
CA VAL A 159 11.15 18.47 -11.67
C VAL A 159 11.29 19.81 -10.96
N ASP A 160 11.22 20.90 -11.71
CA ASP A 160 11.49 22.25 -11.21
C ASP A 160 10.20 23.04 -10.96
N ALA A 161 9.11 22.72 -11.66
CA ALA A 161 7.82 23.41 -11.56
C ALA A 161 6.61 22.46 -11.40
N PRO A 162 5.49 22.95 -10.83
CA PRO A 162 4.25 22.18 -10.66
C PRO A 162 3.59 21.73 -11.98
N THR A 163 3.91 22.40 -13.08
CA THR A 163 3.43 22.13 -14.44
C THR A 163 4.27 21.08 -15.17
N ASP A 164 5.47 20.79 -14.67
CA ASP A 164 6.42 19.96 -15.39
C ASP A 164 5.99 18.50 -15.41
N GLU A 165 6.46 17.81 -16.44
CA GLU A 165 6.38 16.36 -16.54
C GLU A 165 7.73 15.74 -16.14
N LEU A 166 7.66 14.68 -15.32
CA LEU A 166 8.82 13.85 -15.03
C LEU A 166 9.18 13.00 -16.26
N ALA A 167 10.06 13.53 -17.09
CA ALA A 167 10.61 12.84 -18.25
C ALA A 167 11.61 11.74 -17.86
N PRO A 168 11.75 10.67 -18.65
CA PRO A 168 12.69 9.57 -18.34
C PRO A 168 14.14 10.05 -18.20
N GLY A 169 14.56 11.05 -18.98
CA GLY A 169 15.91 11.61 -18.91
C GLY A 169 16.26 12.28 -17.57
N ARG A 170 15.25 12.62 -16.75
CA ARG A 170 15.42 13.19 -15.41
C ARG A 170 15.57 12.12 -14.32
N VAL A 171 15.37 10.84 -14.64
CA VAL A 171 15.53 9.73 -13.70
C VAL A 171 16.89 9.06 -13.91
N ASP A 172 17.68 8.89 -12.85
CA ASP A 172 18.94 8.17 -12.93
C ASP A 172 19.30 7.46 -11.61
N VAL A 173 20.40 6.71 -11.62
CA VAL A 173 20.85 5.87 -10.50
C VAL A 173 21.10 6.62 -9.19
N ARG A 174 21.32 7.95 -9.22
CA ARG A 174 21.49 8.76 -8.01
C ARG A 174 20.19 8.91 -7.22
N MET A 175 19.06 8.57 -7.85
CA MET A 175 17.72 8.57 -7.26
C MET A 175 17.35 7.22 -6.62
N GLN A 176 18.27 6.25 -6.62
CA GLN A 176 18.05 4.95 -5.99
C GLN A 176 17.64 5.12 -4.51
N GLY A 177 16.57 4.43 -4.10
CA GLY A 177 16.05 4.49 -2.74
C GLY A 177 15.36 5.81 -2.35
N LYS A 178 15.22 6.77 -3.27
CA LYS A 178 14.55 8.05 -3.02
C LYS A 178 13.08 8.03 -3.45
N ILE A 179 12.31 8.98 -2.92
CA ILE A 179 10.94 9.28 -3.37
C ILE A 179 11.01 10.55 -4.23
N ILE A 180 10.67 10.43 -5.52
CA ILE A 180 10.85 11.49 -6.51
C ILE A 180 9.54 12.23 -6.78
N VAL A 181 9.59 13.56 -6.69
CA VAL A 181 8.46 14.44 -6.98
C VAL A 181 8.46 14.84 -8.46
N GLY A 182 7.41 14.50 -9.19
CA GLY A 182 7.33 14.60 -10.65
C GLY A 182 6.48 15.74 -11.22
N GLY A 183 5.86 16.59 -10.40
CA GLY A 183 5.03 17.71 -10.88
C GLY A 183 3.66 17.26 -11.38
N ALA A 184 3.25 17.76 -12.54
CA ALA A 184 1.92 17.54 -13.12
C ALA A 184 1.67 16.07 -13.46
N ARG A 185 2.65 15.41 -14.09
CA ARG A 185 2.53 14.01 -14.49
C ARG A 185 3.86 13.29 -14.61
N ILE A 186 3.80 11.95 -14.57
CA ILE A 186 4.96 11.08 -14.82
C ILE A 186 4.85 10.51 -16.23
N ALA A 187 5.93 10.57 -17.03
CA ALA A 187 5.98 9.89 -18.31
C ALA A 187 5.98 8.36 -18.13
N ALA A 188 5.35 7.59 -19.02
CA ALA A 188 5.29 6.13 -18.90
C ALA A 188 6.69 5.50 -18.81
N GLU A 189 7.60 5.97 -19.65
CA GLU A 189 9.00 5.54 -19.73
C GLU A 189 9.79 5.93 -18.47
N ALA A 190 9.38 7.01 -17.78
CA ALA A 190 10.00 7.41 -16.52
C ALA A 190 9.67 6.42 -15.39
N ILE A 191 8.48 5.81 -15.40
CA ILE A 191 8.11 4.76 -14.43
C ILE A 191 9.00 3.53 -14.62
N THR A 192 9.11 3.02 -15.85
CA THR A 192 9.97 1.88 -16.17
C THR A 192 11.44 2.18 -15.86
N ARG A 193 11.90 3.39 -16.14
CA ARG A 193 13.27 3.79 -15.81
C ARG A 193 13.50 3.91 -14.30
N ALA A 194 12.53 4.42 -13.56
CA ALA A 194 12.57 4.48 -12.10
C ALA A 194 12.64 3.08 -11.48
N HIS A 195 11.89 2.11 -12.02
CA HIS A 195 12.01 0.69 -11.66
C HIS A 195 13.45 0.19 -11.88
N ALA A 196 14.00 0.40 -13.08
CA ALA A 196 15.36 -0.01 -13.40
C ALA A 196 16.45 0.67 -12.55
N CYS A 197 16.23 1.92 -12.11
CA CYS A 197 17.15 2.67 -11.25
C CYS A 197 16.96 2.36 -9.75
N GLY A 198 15.99 1.52 -9.36
CA GLY A 198 15.73 1.21 -7.96
C GLY A 198 15.21 2.40 -7.15
N VAL A 199 14.46 3.31 -7.78
CA VAL A 199 13.78 4.42 -7.10
C VAL A 199 12.75 3.83 -6.13
N ALA A 200 12.64 4.37 -4.91
CA ALA A 200 11.71 3.86 -3.91
C ALA A 200 10.26 4.23 -4.26
N GLY A 201 10.03 5.49 -4.63
CA GLY A 201 8.69 5.96 -4.99
C GLY A 201 8.66 7.16 -5.93
N LEU A 202 7.52 7.40 -6.56
CA LEU A 202 7.22 8.53 -7.43
C LEU A 202 5.93 9.20 -6.94
N VAL A 203 5.91 10.52 -6.89
CA VAL A 203 4.73 11.32 -6.48
C VAL A 203 4.48 12.40 -7.53
N ALA A 204 3.29 12.43 -8.13
CA ALA A 204 2.91 13.44 -9.12
C ALA A 204 1.39 13.61 -9.23
N GLY A 205 0.93 14.59 -10.00
CA GLY A 205 -0.49 14.78 -10.29
C GLY A 205 -1.14 13.53 -10.89
N ALA A 206 -0.55 12.97 -11.94
CA ALA A 206 -1.04 11.74 -12.56
C ALA A 206 0.08 10.84 -13.12
N ALA A 207 -0.27 9.59 -13.40
CA ALA A 207 0.55 8.62 -14.11
C ALA A 207 -0.29 7.94 -15.21
N PRO A 208 0.27 7.68 -16.39
CA PRO A 208 -0.45 7.01 -17.47
C PRO A 208 -0.65 5.53 -17.16
N ALA A 209 -1.87 5.02 -17.38
CA ALA A 209 -2.20 3.61 -17.16
C ALA A 209 -1.26 2.65 -17.91
N GLY A 210 -0.85 3.01 -19.14
CA GLY A 210 0.10 2.22 -19.91
C GLY A 210 1.44 2.02 -19.20
N GLY A 211 1.98 3.07 -18.56
CA GLY A 211 3.23 2.97 -17.81
C GLY A 211 3.09 2.18 -16.51
N LEU A 212 1.95 2.33 -15.82
CA LEU A 212 1.63 1.54 -14.62
C LEU A 212 1.51 0.04 -14.95
N ARG A 213 0.83 -0.32 -16.04
CA ARG A 213 0.66 -1.72 -16.46
C ARG A 213 1.97 -2.42 -16.81
N VAL A 214 2.94 -1.69 -17.35
CA VAL A 214 4.27 -2.25 -17.65
C VAL A 214 4.98 -2.72 -16.38
N VAL A 215 4.80 -2.03 -15.25
CA VAL A 215 5.48 -2.35 -13.99
C VAL A 215 4.64 -3.25 -13.08
N PHE A 216 3.32 -3.02 -13.02
CA PHE A 216 2.45 -3.70 -12.05
C PHE A 216 1.45 -4.69 -12.70
N GLY A 217 1.45 -4.84 -14.02
CA GLY A 217 0.57 -5.73 -14.75
C GLY A 217 -0.81 -5.14 -15.11
N ASP A 218 -1.61 -5.94 -15.82
CA ASP A 218 -2.89 -5.49 -16.42
C ASP A 218 -4.04 -5.33 -15.42
N GLU A 219 -3.88 -5.78 -14.17
CA GLU A 219 -4.90 -5.70 -13.12
C GLU A 219 -5.00 -4.30 -12.49
N VAL A 220 -4.11 -3.37 -12.85
CA VAL A 220 -4.16 -1.98 -12.38
C VAL A 220 -5.39 -1.25 -12.93
N THR A 221 -6.15 -0.64 -12.02
CA THR A 221 -7.30 0.22 -12.34
C THR A 221 -7.06 1.67 -11.93
N ALA A 222 -7.96 2.58 -12.32
CA ALA A 222 -7.88 4.00 -11.95
C ALA A 222 -7.97 4.25 -10.43
N SER A 223 -8.56 3.31 -9.68
CA SER A 223 -8.73 3.40 -8.22
C SER A 223 -7.61 2.71 -7.45
N GLY A 224 -6.59 2.18 -8.12
CA GLY A 224 -5.62 1.25 -7.56
C GLY A 224 -5.72 -0.14 -8.20
N GLY A 225 -4.94 -1.10 -7.70
CA GLY A 225 -5.01 -2.50 -8.12
C GLY A 225 -4.18 -3.37 -7.17
N PRO A 226 -4.33 -4.71 -7.22
CA PRO A 226 -3.44 -5.60 -6.47
C PRO A 226 -2.00 -5.28 -6.85
N THR A 227 -1.18 -5.00 -5.84
CA THR A 227 0.17 -4.51 -6.05
C THR A 227 1.12 -5.69 -6.10
N VAL A 228 1.87 -5.78 -7.20
CA VAL A 228 3.09 -6.59 -7.23
C VAL A 228 4.09 -5.93 -6.27
N GLU A 229 4.98 -6.72 -5.65
CA GLU A 229 6.05 -6.19 -4.79
C GLU A 229 7.10 -5.35 -5.55
N ASP A 230 6.92 -5.17 -6.87
CA ASP A 230 7.76 -4.34 -7.71
C ASP A 230 7.69 -2.85 -7.34
N ARG A 231 8.85 -2.22 -7.34
CA ARG A 231 9.06 -0.78 -7.11
C ARG A 231 9.25 -0.05 -8.44
N PRO A 232 9.07 1.27 -8.56
CA PRO A 232 8.78 2.23 -7.51
C PRO A 232 7.33 2.19 -7.09
N THR A 233 7.03 2.62 -5.87
CA THR A 233 5.66 2.94 -5.47
C THR A 233 5.22 4.23 -6.18
N VAL A 234 4.05 4.26 -6.83
CA VAL A 234 3.55 5.46 -7.52
C VAL A 234 2.35 6.03 -6.78
N LEU A 235 2.45 7.27 -6.30
CA LEU A 235 1.35 8.04 -5.71
C LEU A 235 0.85 9.10 -6.68
N CYS A 236 -0.40 8.95 -7.11
CA CYS A 236 -1.11 9.94 -7.92
C CYS A 236 -1.88 10.88 -7.00
N LEU A 237 -1.64 12.18 -7.14
CA LEU A 237 -2.30 13.21 -6.36
C LEU A 237 -3.66 13.58 -6.95
N LEU A 238 -3.73 13.84 -8.25
CA LEU A 238 -4.93 14.35 -8.94
C LEU A 238 -5.70 13.24 -9.68
N GLY A 239 -5.01 12.23 -10.20
CA GLY A 239 -5.59 11.04 -10.86
C GLY A 239 -5.93 11.18 -12.33
N PHE A 240 -6.12 12.40 -12.83
CA PHE A 240 -6.53 12.65 -14.21
C PHE A 240 -5.47 13.45 -14.98
N GLY A 241 -4.98 12.86 -16.07
CA GLY A 241 -4.35 13.54 -17.19
C GLY A 241 -3.27 14.59 -16.85
N SER A 242 -3.19 15.67 -17.64
CA SER A 242 -2.16 16.72 -17.50
C SER A 242 -2.74 17.99 -16.86
N GLY A 243 -2.96 17.95 -15.54
CA GLY A 243 -3.25 19.15 -14.74
C GLY A 243 -2.03 19.56 -13.91
N PRO A 244 -1.69 20.86 -13.81
CA PRO A 244 -0.62 21.30 -12.93
C PRO A 244 -0.96 20.96 -11.48
N LEU A 245 0.04 20.59 -10.69
CA LEU A 245 -0.15 20.53 -9.25
C LEU A 245 -0.49 21.93 -8.72
N PRO A 246 -1.48 22.06 -7.82
CA PRO A 246 -1.71 23.33 -7.14
C PRO A 246 -0.43 23.82 -6.47
N THR A 247 -0.16 25.12 -6.55
CA THR A 247 1.04 25.74 -5.98
C THR A 247 1.15 25.47 -4.48
N GLU A 248 0.02 25.45 -3.79
CA GLU A 248 -0.15 25.13 -2.36
C GLU A 248 0.31 23.72 -2.01
N VAL A 249 0.26 22.80 -2.98
CA VAL A 249 0.72 21.41 -2.84
C VAL A 249 2.17 21.29 -3.25
N TYR A 250 2.57 21.95 -4.33
CA TYR A 250 3.91 21.84 -4.88
C TYR A 250 4.99 22.55 -4.05
N LEU A 251 4.75 23.79 -3.61
CA LEU A 251 5.77 24.57 -2.89
C LEU A 251 6.27 23.86 -1.61
N PRO A 252 5.43 23.21 -0.79
CA PRO A 252 5.93 22.43 0.33
C PRO A 252 6.91 21.31 -0.05
N PHE A 253 6.82 20.70 -1.24
CA PHE A 253 7.82 19.72 -1.67
C PHE A 253 9.21 20.34 -1.80
N VAL A 254 9.32 21.61 -2.20
CA VAL A 254 10.59 22.32 -2.27
C VAL A 254 11.20 22.47 -0.88
N VAL A 255 10.37 22.79 0.12
CA VAL A 255 10.78 22.91 1.52
C VAL A 255 11.14 21.54 2.14
N PHE A 256 10.42 20.49 1.75
CA PHE A 256 10.65 19.11 2.21
C PHE A 256 11.74 18.36 1.47
N ASN A 257 12.35 18.95 0.44
CA ASN A 257 13.43 18.31 -0.30
C ASN A 257 14.57 17.90 0.65
N GLY A 258 15.04 16.66 0.54
CA GLY A 258 16.04 16.08 1.43
C GLY A 258 15.50 15.53 2.75
N ARG A 259 14.18 15.59 3.01
CA ARG A 259 13.57 15.00 4.22
C ARG A 259 13.20 13.54 4.00
N ARG A 260 13.25 12.75 5.09
CA ARG A 260 12.69 11.39 5.07
C ARG A 260 11.17 11.45 4.91
N ALA A 261 10.66 10.54 4.11
CA ALA A 261 9.24 10.39 3.85
C ALA A 261 8.88 8.92 3.63
N ALA A 262 7.58 8.64 3.68
CA ALA A 262 7.01 7.35 3.33
C ALA A 262 5.71 7.52 2.55
N ILE A 263 5.48 6.65 1.57
CA ILE A 263 4.19 6.51 0.89
C ILE A 263 3.51 5.28 1.49
N HIS A 264 2.38 5.49 2.13
CA HIS A 264 1.49 4.43 2.59
C HIS A 264 0.39 4.22 1.55
N VAL A 265 0.44 3.08 0.88
CA VAL A 265 -0.37 2.76 -0.30
C VAL A 265 -1.83 2.55 0.08
N ALA A 266 -2.10 1.84 1.18
CA ALA A 266 -3.47 1.52 1.58
C ALA A 266 -4.33 2.76 1.89
N SER A 267 -3.71 3.89 2.30
CA SER A 267 -4.41 5.17 2.47
C SER A 267 -4.08 6.22 1.40
N ALA A 268 -3.36 5.81 0.34
CA ALA A 268 -2.85 6.67 -0.73
C ALA A 268 -2.27 7.98 -0.18
N ARG A 269 -1.35 7.89 0.79
CA ARG A 269 -0.87 9.05 1.54
C ARG A 269 0.65 9.09 1.59
N LEU A 270 1.19 10.28 1.37
CA LEU A 270 2.58 10.60 1.65
C LEU A 270 2.70 11.19 3.05
N PHE A 271 3.61 10.64 3.85
CA PHE A 271 4.04 11.19 5.13
C PHE A 271 5.45 11.74 5.00
N VAL A 272 5.65 12.99 5.41
CA VAL A 272 6.98 13.61 5.50
C VAL A 272 7.33 13.85 6.97
N PHE A 273 8.46 13.29 7.39
CA PHE A 273 8.92 13.33 8.77
C PHE A 273 9.73 14.59 9.00
N ALA A 274 9.02 15.68 9.31
CA ALA A 274 9.60 16.99 9.58
C ALA A 274 8.82 17.71 10.70
N PRO A 275 9.44 18.68 11.40
CA PRO A 275 8.78 19.43 12.47
C PRO A 275 7.56 20.23 11.98
N ALA A 276 6.59 20.44 12.88
CA ALA A 276 5.39 21.25 12.62
C ALA A 276 5.70 22.70 12.23
N ALA A 277 6.80 23.27 12.74
CA ALA A 277 7.20 24.65 12.47
C ALA A 277 7.82 24.85 11.08
N LEU A 278 7.97 23.80 10.27
CA LEU A 278 8.63 23.91 8.96
C LEU A 278 7.77 24.61 7.91
N LEU A 279 6.44 24.59 8.06
CA LEU A 279 5.51 25.39 7.24
C LEU A 279 4.67 26.25 8.18
N ASP A 280 4.48 27.52 7.83
CA ASP A 280 3.79 28.49 8.68
C ASP A 280 2.30 28.16 8.88
N THR A 281 1.64 27.51 7.90
CA THR A 281 0.25 27.04 8.01
C THR A 281 0.01 25.91 7.01
N SER A 282 -1.01 25.09 7.27
CA SER A 282 -1.51 24.15 6.27
C SER A 282 -2.02 24.88 5.02
N LEU A 283 -1.46 24.52 3.87
CA LEU A 283 -1.82 25.10 2.58
C LEU A 283 -2.86 24.21 1.90
N ASP A 284 -4.10 24.67 1.88
CA ASP A 284 -5.18 24.01 1.16
C ASP A 284 -5.19 24.46 -0.31
N ALA A 285 -5.04 23.50 -1.21
CA ALA A 285 -5.27 23.73 -2.63
C ALA A 285 -6.73 24.10 -2.90
N PRO A 286 -6.99 24.90 -3.94
CA PRO A 286 -8.35 25.12 -4.42
C PRO A 286 -9.05 23.80 -4.78
N ALA A 287 -10.37 23.80 -4.70
CA ALA A 287 -11.17 22.72 -5.28
C ALA A 287 -10.84 22.59 -6.78
N LEU A 288 -10.76 21.36 -7.28
CA LEU A 288 -10.39 21.07 -8.66
C LEU A 288 -11.59 20.50 -9.41
N VAL A 289 -11.67 20.79 -10.71
CA VAL A 289 -12.68 20.25 -11.62
C VAL A 289 -12.02 19.71 -12.89
N LEU A 290 -12.66 18.75 -13.57
CA LEU A 290 -12.21 18.32 -14.89
C LEU A 290 -12.19 19.51 -15.87
N ALA A 291 -11.13 19.57 -16.67
CA ALA A 291 -11.05 20.47 -17.80
C ALA A 291 -12.10 20.10 -18.86
N GLY A 292 -12.50 21.07 -19.69
CA GLY A 292 -13.57 20.88 -20.68
C GLY A 292 -13.23 19.87 -21.79
N ASP A 293 -11.96 19.54 -21.96
CA ASP A 293 -11.45 18.51 -22.87
C ASP A 293 -11.38 17.12 -22.22
N PHE A 294 -11.73 17.00 -20.93
CA PHE A 294 -11.61 15.80 -20.11
C PHE A 294 -10.18 15.23 -20.02
N GLY A 295 -9.18 16.01 -20.44
CA GLY A 295 -7.78 15.62 -20.52
C GLY A 295 -6.97 15.94 -19.26
N GLY A 296 -7.57 16.59 -18.26
CA GLY A 296 -6.90 16.98 -17.02
C GLY A 296 -7.85 17.68 -16.04
N VAL A 297 -7.27 18.35 -15.06
CA VAL A 297 -8.00 19.13 -14.04
C VAL A 297 -7.52 20.57 -13.99
N ARG A 298 -8.39 21.45 -13.50
CA ARG A 298 -8.12 22.87 -13.27
C ARG A 298 -8.73 23.35 -11.94
N PRO A 299 -8.22 24.44 -11.35
CA PRO A 299 -8.87 25.09 -10.22
C PRO A 299 -10.31 25.52 -10.55
N LEU A 300 -11.22 25.23 -9.64
CA LEU A 300 -12.56 25.79 -9.63
C LEU A 300 -12.44 27.29 -9.31
N ALA A 301 -12.90 28.14 -10.22
CA ALA A 301 -12.76 29.58 -10.09
C ALA A 301 -14.12 30.28 -10.22
N GLY A 302 -14.32 31.33 -9.41
CA GLY A 302 -15.52 32.16 -9.40
C GLY A 302 -16.65 31.60 -8.53
N ALA A 303 -17.77 32.32 -8.53
CA ALA A 303 -18.97 31.89 -7.80
C ALA A 303 -19.57 30.64 -8.46
N THR A 304 -20.04 29.71 -7.63
CA THR A 304 -20.74 28.52 -8.07
C THR A 304 -22.13 28.45 -7.47
N SER A 305 -23.09 27.94 -8.23
CA SER A 305 -24.44 27.67 -7.74
C SER A 305 -24.90 26.26 -8.14
N PRO A 306 -25.57 25.51 -7.26
CA PRO A 306 -26.15 24.21 -7.62
C PRO A 306 -27.15 24.36 -8.77
N THR A 307 -27.13 23.41 -9.71
CA THR A 307 -28.12 23.33 -10.81
C THR A 307 -29.16 22.23 -10.59
N GLY A 308 -29.06 21.47 -9.50
CA GLY A 308 -29.81 20.24 -9.28
C GLY A 308 -29.30 19.10 -10.17
N VAL A 309 -30.11 18.05 -10.33
CA VAL A 309 -29.75 16.89 -11.16
C VAL A 309 -29.72 17.30 -12.63
N THR A 310 -28.55 17.18 -13.24
CA THR A 310 -28.27 17.56 -14.63
C THR A 310 -27.86 16.32 -15.44
N ARG A 311 -28.30 16.22 -16.69
CA ARG A 311 -27.80 15.23 -17.66
C ARG A 311 -26.53 15.76 -18.32
N PHE A 312 -25.45 14.99 -18.25
CA PHE A 312 -24.17 15.34 -18.88
C PHE A 312 -24.00 14.68 -20.25
N ALA A 313 -23.00 15.12 -21.02
CA ALA A 313 -22.71 14.59 -22.36
C ALA A 313 -22.42 13.07 -22.38
N SER A 314 -22.03 12.49 -21.25
CA SER A 314 -21.87 11.05 -21.05
C SER A 314 -23.17 10.30 -20.74
N ASP A 315 -24.33 10.97 -20.83
CA ASP A 315 -25.65 10.50 -20.40
C ASP A 315 -25.78 10.18 -18.89
N ALA A 316 -24.79 10.53 -18.10
CA ALA A 316 -24.86 10.46 -16.64
C ALA A 316 -25.81 11.53 -16.09
N PHE A 317 -26.60 11.17 -15.08
CA PHE A 317 -27.44 12.08 -14.30
C PHE A 317 -26.84 12.23 -12.91
N CYS A 318 -26.42 13.44 -12.54
CA CYS A 318 -25.95 13.74 -11.19
C CYS A 318 -26.13 15.23 -10.87
N GLU A 319 -25.92 15.60 -9.61
CA GLU A 319 -25.94 17.01 -9.22
C GLU A 319 -24.89 17.81 -9.98
N GLY A 320 -25.29 18.98 -10.47
CA GLY A 320 -24.41 19.90 -11.19
C GLY A 320 -24.11 21.17 -10.40
N LEU A 321 -22.95 21.76 -10.67
CA LEU A 321 -22.54 23.08 -10.23
C LEU A 321 -22.37 23.97 -11.47
N ALA A 322 -23.12 25.06 -11.53
CA ALA A 322 -22.90 26.10 -12.52
C ALA A 322 -21.60 26.84 -12.19
N THR A 323 -20.72 26.95 -13.17
CA THR A 323 -19.48 27.72 -13.12
C THR A 323 -19.46 28.73 -14.26
N LYS A 324 -18.50 29.65 -14.25
CA LYS A 324 -18.29 30.60 -15.36
C LYS A 324 -18.04 29.92 -16.71
N ASP A 325 -17.56 28.68 -16.71
CA ASP A 325 -17.15 27.94 -17.91
C ASP A 325 -18.18 26.84 -18.28
N GLY A 326 -19.35 26.81 -17.62
CA GLY A 326 -20.41 25.82 -17.83
C GLY A 326 -20.73 25.00 -16.57
N VAL A 327 -21.64 24.04 -16.71
CA VAL A 327 -22.08 23.17 -15.61
C VAL A 327 -21.12 21.98 -15.48
N VAL A 328 -20.60 21.76 -14.28
CA VAL A 328 -19.73 20.61 -13.96
C VAL A 328 -20.44 19.67 -12.99
N PRO A 329 -20.24 18.35 -13.08
CA PRO A 329 -20.84 17.41 -12.15
C PRO A 329 -20.16 17.53 -10.78
N VAL A 330 -20.96 17.60 -9.71
CA VAL A 330 -20.48 17.68 -8.31
C VAL A 330 -19.51 16.55 -7.97
N PRO A 331 -19.72 15.27 -8.37
CA PRO A 331 -18.76 14.19 -8.11
C PRO A 331 -17.36 14.41 -8.70
N ASN A 332 -17.22 15.27 -9.72
CA ASN A 332 -15.93 15.62 -10.30
C ASN A 332 -15.26 16.80 -9.58
N VAL A 333 -15.93 17.38 -8.59
CA VAL A 333 -15.35 18.32 -7.65
C VAL A 333 -14.95 17.52 -6.43
N LEU A 334 -13.67 17.41 -6.14
CA LEU A 334 -13.19 16.79 -4.91
C LEU A 334 -13.04 17.86 -3.83
N PRO A 335 -13.90 17.89 -2.78
CA PRO A 335 -13.55 18.54 -1.53
C PRO A 335 -12.33 17.81 -0.94
N TYR A 336 -11.41 18.55 -0.33
CA TYR A 336 -10.17 17.98 0.19
C TYR A 336 -10.39 16.93 1.28
N ASP A 337 -11.40 17.16 2.12
CA ASP A 337 -11.75 16.45 3.32
C ASP A 337 -12.95 15.50 3.13
N ALA A 338 -13.44 15.33 1.90
CA ALA A 338 -14.53 14.42 1.63
C ALA A 338 -14.11 13.00 2.05
N PRO A 339 -14.84 12.36 2.98
CA PRO A 339 -14.65 10.95 3.24
C PRO A 339 -14.91 10.19 1.94
N ARG A 340 -14.01 9.27 1.63
CA ARG A 340 -14.09 8.39 0.46
C ARG A 340 -14.52 7.01 0.89
#